data_AF-A0A0H3JP97-F1
#
_entry.id   AF-A0A0H3JP97-F1
#
_cell.length_a   1.000
_cell.length_b   1.000
_cell.length_c   1.000
_cell.angle_alpha   90.00
_cell.angle_beta   90.00
_cell.angle_gamma   90.00
#
_symmetry.space_group_name_H-M   'P 1'
#
loop_
_entity.id
_entity.type
_entity.pdbx_description
1 polymer ?
#
loop_
_entity_poly.entity_id
_entity_poly.type
_entity_poly.pdbx_seq_one_letter_code
_entity_poly.pdbx_strand_id
1 'polypeptide(L)'
;MNFFDIHKIPNKGIPLSVQRKLWLRNFMQAFFVVFFVYMAMYLIRNNFKAAQPFLKEEIGLSTLELGYIGLAFSITYGLGKTLLGYFVDGRNTKRIISFLLILSAITVLIMGFVLSYFGSVMGLLIVLWGLNGVFQSVGGPASYSTISRWAPRTKRGRYLGFWNTSHNIGGAIAGGVALWGANVFFHGNVIGMFIFPSVIALLIGIATLFIGKDDPEELGWNRAEEIWEEPVDKENIDS
;
A
#
# COMPACT_ATOMS: atom_id res chain seq x y z
N MET A 1 -11.79 -0.19 -22.07
CA MET A 1 -11.79 -0.73 -20.70
C MET A 1 -10.60 -0.14 -19.97
N ASN A 2 -10.84 0.63 -18.89
CA ASN A 2 -9.76 1.23 -18.12
C ASN A 2 -9.16 0.18 -17.17
N PHE A 3 -7.83 0.16 -17.03
CA PHE A 3 -7.11 -0.83 -16.22
C PHE A 3 -7.52 -0.84 -14.73
N PHE A 4 -7.98 0.32 -14.24
CA PHE A 4 -8.39 0.54 -12.85
C PHE A 4 -9.89 0.37 -12.60
N ASP A 5 -10.70 0.08 -13.62
CA ASP A 5 -12.15 -0.12 -13.41
C ASP A 5 -12.42 -1.49 -12.79
N ILE A 6 -13.51 -1.57 -12.01
CA ILE A 6 -14.04 -2.85 -11.54
C ILE A 6 -14.75 -3.52 -12.71
N HIS A 7 -14.21 -4.64 -13.19
CA HIS A 7 -14.88 -5.42 -14.23
C HIS A 7 -15.90 -6.36 -13.60
N LYS A 8 -17.11 -5.83 -13.37
CA LYS A 8 -18.26 -6.59 -12.88
C LYS A 8 -18.71 -7.58 -13.95
N ILE A 9 -18.72 -8.86 -13.62
CA ILE A 9 -19.27 -9.91 -14.49
C ILE A 9 -20.74 -10.07 -14.09
N PRO A 10 -21.69 -10.10 -15.04
CA PRO A 10 -23.08 -10.40 -14.72
C PRO A 10 -23.18 -11.68 -13.89
N ASN A 11 -24.08 -11.66 -12.91
CA ASN A 11 -24.26 -12.77 -11.98
C ASN A 11 -24.46 -14.09 -12.75
N LYS A 12 -23.59 -15.07 -12.49
CA LYS A 12 -23.61 -16.35 -13.19
C LYS A 12 -24.68 -17.32 -12.67
N GLY A 13 -25.51 -16.91 -11.71
CA GLY A 13 -26.50 -17.77 -11.07
C GLY A 13 -25.87 -18.88 -10.22
N ILE A 14 -24.64 -18.68 -9.75
CA ILE A 14 -23.92 -19.67 -8.94
C ILE A 14 -24.66 -19.83 -7.60
N PRO A 15 -24.99 -21.04 -7.14
CA PRO A 15 -25.68 -21.24 -5.87
C PRO A 15 -24.92 -20.61 -4.69
N LEU A 16 -25.64 -19.97 -3.77
CA LEU A 16 -25.07 -19.32 -2.59
C LEU A 16 -24.19 -20.26 -1.75
N SER A 17 -24.56 -21.54 -1.65
CA SER A 17 -23.79 -22.56 -0.94
C SER A 17 -22.38 -22.77 -1.52
N VAL A 18 -22.26 -22.70 -2.86
CA VAL A 18 -20.98 -22.80 -3.56
C VAL A 18 -20.15 -21.53 -3.36
N GLN A 19 -20.79 -20.35 -3.45
CA GLN A 19 -20.13 -19.07 -3.20
C GLN A 19 -19.57 -19.02 -1.76
N ARG A 20 -20.35 -19.42 -0.75
CA ARG A 20 -19.91 -19.52 0.66
C ARG A 20 -18.72 -20.44 0.85
N LYS A 21 -18.71 -21.60 0.18
CA LYS A 21 -17.61 -22.58 0.26
C LYS A 21 -16.31 -22.02 -0.32
N LEU A 22 -16.40 -21.25 -1.40
CA LEU A 22 -15.23 -20.67 -2.08
C LEU A 22 -14.84 -19.28 -1.54
N TRP A 23 -15.72 -18.64 -0.77
CA TRP A 23 -15.56 -17.27 -0.28
C TRP A 23 -14.25 -17.11 0.47
N LEU A 24 -13.99 -17.96 1.47
CA LEU A 24 -12.82 -17.81 2.33
C LEU A 24 -11.53 -17.79 1.52
N ARG A 25 -11.39 -18.65 0.51
CA ARG A 25 -10.19 -18.70 -0.32
C ARG A 25 -9.96 -17.38 -1.07
N ASN A 26 -10.99 -16.88 -1.76
CA ASN A 26 -10.87 -15.67 -2.59
C ASN A 26 -10.75 -14.40 -1.72
N PHE A 27 -11.51 -14.35 -0.63
CA PHE A 27 -11.38 -13.29 0.36
C PHE A 27 -9.97 -13.25 0.94
N MET A 28 -9.41 -14.39 1.37
CA MET A 28 -8.06 -14.42 1.93
C MET A 28 -7.01 -13.98 0.90
N GLN A 29 -7.18 -14.27 -0.40
CA GLN A 29 -6.31 -13.74 -1.44
C GLN A 29 -6.36 -12.21 -1.51
N ALA A 30 -7.55 -11.62 -1.56
CA ALA A 30 -7.73 -10.17 -1.56
C ALA A 30 -7.21 -9.52 -0.27
N PHE A 31 -7.50 -10.16 0.87
CA PHE A 31 -7.06 -9.74 2.19
C PHE A 31 -5.53 -9.71 2.31
N PHE A 32 -4.85 -10.79 1.92
CA PHE A 32 -3.40 -10.84 1.97
C PHE A 32 -2.74 -9.85 1.02
N VAL A 33 -3.35 -9.58 -0.15
CA VAL A 33 -2.87 -8.50 -1.02
C VAL A 33 -2.87 -7.17 -0.28
N VAL A 34 -4.01 -6.74 0.26
CA VAL A 34 -4.08 -5.42 0.92
C VAL A 34 -3.26 -5.39 2.21
N PHE A 35 -3.11 -6.53 2.89
CA PHE A 35 -2.25 -6.69 4.06
C PHE A 35 -0.77 -6.46 3.71
N PHE A 36 -0.24 -7.20 2.72
CA PHE A 36 1.17 -7.11 2.34
C PHE A 36 1.50 -5.79 1.66
N VAL A 37 0.58 -5.23 0.86
CA VAL A 37 0.76 -3.90 0.28
C VAL A 37 0.89 -2.84 1.37
N TYR A 38 -0.02 -2.84 2.36
CA TYR A 38 0.03 -1.85 3.44
C TYR A 38 1.26 -2.04 4.33
N MET A 39 1.63 -3.29 4.64
CA MET A 39 2.89 -3.62 5.33
C MET A 39 4.12 -3.07 4.58
N ALA A 40 4.19 -3.27 3.26
CA ALA A 40 5.28 -2.80 2.43
C ALA A 40 5.34 -1.27 2.32
N MET A 41 4.19 -0.58 2.29
CA MET A 41 4.16 0.89 2.36
C MET A 41 4.79 1.40 3.67
N TYR A 42 4.52 0.74 4.81
CA TYR A 42 5.17 1.10 6.07
C TYR A 42 6.66 0.75 6.12
N LEU A 43 7.06 -0.34 5.45
CA LEU A 43 8.46 -0.71 5.31
C LEU A 43 9.28 0.43 4.68
N ILE A 44 8.83 0.96 3.54
CA ILE A 44 9.51 2.04 2.79
C ILE A 44 9.19 3.45 3.28
N ARG A 45 8.34 3.59 4.30
CA ARG A 45 8.07 4.87 4.97
C ARG A 45 8.93 5.02 6.21
N ASN A 46 8.99 3.97 7.03
CA ASN A 46 9.72 4.00 8.29
C ASN A 46 11.22 3.81 8.10
N ASN A 47 11.69 3.32 6.94
CA ASN A 47 13.11 3.28 6.62
C ASN A 47 13.76 4.67 6.69
N PHE A 48 13.09 5.74 6.25
CA PHE A 48 13.64 7.10 6.33
C PHE A 48 13.89 7.52 7.78
N LYS A 49 12.96 7.21 8.70
CA LYS A 49 13.17 7.48 10.13
C LYS A 49 14.39 6.74 10.67
N ALA A 50 14.56 5.47 10.31
CA ALA A 50 15.71 4.67 10.70
C ALA A 50 17.03 5.16 10.07
N ALA A 51 16.96 5.72 8.85
CA ALA A 51 18.11 6.22 8.12
C ALA A 51 18.54 7.64 8.56
N GLN A 52 17.70 8.40 9.28
CA GLN A 52 18.01 9.78 9.66
C GLN A 52 19.37 9.95 10.37
N PRO A 53 19.75 9.14 11.37
CA PRO A 53 21.06 9.26 12.01
C PRO A 53 22.21 9.06 11.01
N PHE A 54 22.13 8.00 10.19
CA PHE A 54 23.13 7.68 9.18
C PHE A 54 23.20 8.73 8.06
N LEU A 55 22.08 9.34 7.68
CA LEU A 55 22.05 10.47 6.74
C LEU A 55 22.78 11.71 7.29
N LYS A 56 22.80 11.91 8.61
CA LYS A 56 23.60 12.99 9.22
C LYS A 56 25.08 12.63 9.24
N GLU A 57 25.41 11.41 9.64
CA GLU A 57 26.79 10.95 9.82
C GLU A 57 27.52 10.73 8.49
N GLU A 58 26.89 10.08 7.52
CA GLU A 58 27.52 9.69 6.26
C GLU A 58 27.37 10.75 5.15
N ILE A 59 26.22 11.43 5.10
CA ILE A 59 25.89 12.38 4.03
C ILE A 59 26.04 13.84 4.50
N GLY A 60 26.06 14.10 5.82
CA GLY A 60 26.22 15.44 6.36
C GLY A 60 24.95 16.28 6.39
N LEU A 61 23.76 15.67 6.27
CA LEU A 61 22.49 16.40 6.33
C LEU A 61 22.25 17.00 7.72
N SER A 62 21.75 18.22 7.78
CA SER A 62 21.29 18.84 9.01
C SER A 62 19.94 18.30 9.48
N THR A 63 19.64 18.45 10.77
CA THR A 63 18.31 18.13 11.32
C THR A 63 17.21 18.94 10.63
N LEU A 64 17.50 20.18 10.24
CA LEU A 64 16.54 21.06 9.57
C LEU A 64 16.19 20.54 8.17
N GLU A 65 17.20 20.13 7.39
CA GLU A 65 17.01 19.55 6.06
C GLU A 65 16.21 18.25 6.09
N LEU A 66 16.51 17.35 7.02
CA LEU A 66 15.72 16.13 7.24
C LEU A 66 14.28 16.46 7.66
N GLY A 67 14.11 17.52 8.43
CA GLY A 67 12.80 18.08 8.79
C GLY A 67 12.00 18.53 7.58
N TYR A 68 12.62 19.27 6.65
CA TYR A 68 11.95 19.70 5.41
C TYR A 68 11.54 18.52 4.52
N ILE A 69 12.40 17.50 4.39
CA ILE A 69 12.07 16.27 3.65
C ILE A 69 10.85 15.59 4.29
N GLY A 70 10.85 15.38 5.61
CA GLY A 70 9.73 14.78 6.33
C GLY A 70 8.43 15.60 6.27
N LEU A 71 8.54 16.93 6.30
CA LEU A 71 7.42 17.85 6.15
C LEU A 71 6.78 17.73 4.77
N ALA A 72 7.58 17.67 3.71
CA ALA A 72 7.10 17.51 2.35
C ALA A 72 6.22 16.28 2.20
N PHE A 73 6.66 15.13 2.72
CA PHE A 73 5.84 13.90 2.77
C PHE A 73 4.52 14.12 3.51
N SER A 74 4.54 14.80 4.66
CA SER A 74 3.35 14.97 5.48
C SER A 74 2.29 15.84 4.79
N ILE A 75 2.71 16.93 4.15
CA ILE A 75 1.84 17.82 3.38
C ILE A 75 1.25 17.08 2.18
N THR A 76 2.10 16.43 1.38
CA THR A 76 1.65 15.74 0.16
C THR A 76 0.82 14.51 0.47
N TYR A 77 1.05 13.83 1.58
CA TYR A 77 0.23 12.73 2.06
C TYR A 77 -1.18 13.21 2.45
N GLY A 78 -1.27 14.35 3.15
CA GLY A 78 -2.55 14.96 3.51
C GLY A 78 -3.37 15.37 2.28
N LEU A 79 -2.75 16.11 1.36
CA LEU A 79 -3.40 16.55 0.11
C LEU A 79 -3.74 15.37 -0.80
N GLY A 80 -2.80 14.42 -0.93
CA GLY A 80 -2.95 13.23 -1.74
C GLY A 80 -4.12 12.37 -1.27
N LYS A 81 -4.35 12.28 0.05
CA LYS A 81 -5.45 11.48 0.59
C LYS A 81 -6.80 11.97 0.08
N THR A 82 -6.98 13.28 -0.03
CA THR A 82 -8.21 13.88 -0.57
C THR A 82 -8.29 13.70 -2.08
N LEU A 83 -7.26 14.11 -2.82
CA LEU A 83 -7.27 14.11 -4.29
C LEU A 83 -7.31 12.70 -4.88
N LEU A 84 -6.40 11.84 -4.45
CA LEU A 84 -6.39 10.44 -4.90
C LEU A 84 -7.54 9.66 -4.28
N GLY A 85 -8.02 10.02 -3.08
CA GLY A 85 -9.18 9.39 -2.48
C GLY A 85 -10.41 9.48 -3.38
N TYR A 86 -10.68 10.67 -3.92
CA TYR A 86 -11.74 10.89 -4.90
C TYR A 86 -11.52 10.09 -6.20
N PHE A 87 -10.28 9.96 -6.66
CA PHE A 87 -9.96 9.18 -7.85
C PHE A 87 -10.13 7.67 -7.65
N VAL A 88 -9.81 7.16 -6.46
CA VAL A 88 -9.88 5.73 -6.11
C VAL A 88 -11.32 5.28 -5.86
N ASP A 89 -12.19 6.20 -5.49
CA ASP A 89 -13.59 5.89 -5.19
C ASP A 89 -14.31 5.25 -6.39
N GLY A 90 -15.12 4.23 -6.11
CA GLY A 90 -15.81 3.43 -7.13
C GLY A 90 -14.92 2.56 -8.04
N ARG A 91 -13.59 2.59 -7.89
CA ARG A 91 -12.65 1.85 -8.74
C ARG A 91 -12.09 0.59 -8.07
N ASN A 92 -11.27 -0.16 -8.81
CA ASN A 92 -10.59 -1.36 -8.30
C ASN A 92 -9.49 -0.95 -7.31
N THR A 93 -9.86 -0.92 -6.03
CA THR A 93 -9.02 -0.38 -4.96
C THR A 93 -7.76 -1.22 -4.74
N LYS A 94 -7.88 -2.55 -4.81
CA LYS A 94 -6.76 -3.50 -4.74
C LYS A 94 -5.70 -3.30 -5.82
N ARG A 95 -6.10 -3.07 -7.09
CA ARG A 95 -5.14 -2.78 -8.17
C ARG A 95 -4.48 -1.42 -7.99
N ILE A 96 -5.26 -0.41 -7.61
CA ILE A 96 -4.74 0.94 -7.41
C ILE A 96 -3.71 0.97 -6.29
N ILE A 97 -3.95 0.35 -5.13
CA ILE A 97 -2.95 0.34 -4.05
C ILE A 97 -1.66 -0.38 -4.44
N SER A 98 -1.75 -1.45 -5.22
CA SER A 98 -0.58 -2.20 -5.69
C SER A 98 0.23 -1.36 -6.66
N PHE A 99 -0.45 -0.67 -7.59
CA PHE A 99 0.18 0.26 -8.51
C PHE A 99 0.84 1.45 -7.80
N LEU A 100 0.17 2.04 -6.81
CA LEU A 100 0.72 3.13 -6.02
C LEU A 100 1.90 2.69 -5.16
N LEU A 101 1.91 1.45 -4.65
CA LEU A 101 3.09 0.88 -4.00
C LEU A 101 4.26 0.76 -4.96
N ILE A 102 4.04 0.33 -6.21
CA ILE A 102 5.10 0.28 -7.24
C ILE A 102 5.67 1.68 -7.48
N LEU A 103 4.82 2.69 -7.68
CA LEU A 103 5.29 4.07 -7.88
C LEU A 103 6.05 4.61 -6.66
N SER A 104 5.55 4.34 -5.47
CA SER A 104 6.19 4.69 -4.20
C SER A 104 7.57 4.03 -4.07
N ALA A 105 7.67 2.73 -4.36
CA ALA A 105 8.91 1.98 -4.33
C ALA A 105 9.92 2.51 -5.35
N ILE A 106 9.49 2.80 -6.59
CA ILE A 106 10.35 3.40 -7.62
C ILE A 106 10.88 4.76 -7.16
N THR A 107 10.04 5.61 -6.58
CA THR A 107 10.48 6.92 -6.07
C THR A 107 11.53 6.80 -4.96
N VAL A 108 11.34 5.86 -4.02
CA VAL A 108 12.32 5.60 -2.95
C VAL A 108 13.61 4.99 -3.51
N LEU A 109 13.52 4.14 -4.52
CA LEU A 109 14.66 3.57 -5.23
C LEU A 109 15.47 4.65 -5.95
N ILE A 110 14.79 5.55 -6.68
CA ILE A 110 15.41 6.72 -7.33
C ILE A 110 16.08 7.60 -6.28
N MET A 111 15.46 7.81 -5.12
CA MET A 111 16.07 8.58 -4.03
C MET A 111 17.39 7.96 -3.55
N GLY A 112 17.45 6.63 -3.41
CA GLY A 112 18.70 5.92 -3.13
C GLY A 112 19.78 6.15 -4.19
N PHE A 113 19.42 6.05 -5.48
CA PHE A 113 20.35 6.33 -6.57
C PHE A 113 20.81 7.80 -6.62
N VAL A 114 19.91 8.75 -6.36
CA VAL A 114 20.25 10.18 -6.31
C VAL A 114 21.27 10.44 -5.21
N LEU A 115 21.05 9.88 -4.01
CA LEU A 115 22.02 9.96 -2.91
C LEU A 115 23.37 9.35 -3.28
N SER A 116 23.38 8.27 -4.08
CA SER A 116 24.60 7.59 -4.51
C SER A 116 25.43 8.35 -5.55
N TYR A 117 24.78 8.93 -6.57
CA TYR A 117 25.48 9.50 -7.74
C TYR A 117 25.59 11.03 -7.68
N PHE A 118 24.61 11.70 -7.09
CA PHE A 118 24.50 13.17 -7.06
C PHE A 118 24.62 13.75 -5.64
N GLY A 119 24.70 12.90 -4.61
CA GLY A 119 24.78 13.32 -3.21
C GLY A 119 23.46 13.92 -2.70
N SER A 120 23.57 14.89 -1.80
CA SER A 120 22.45 15.49 -1.06
C SER A 120 21.78 16.67 -1.78
N VAL A 121 21.23 16.45 -2.97
CA VAL A 121 20.48 17.50 -3.68
C VAL A 121 19.10 17.70 -3.01
N MET A 122 19.02 18.64 -2.07
CA MET A 122 17.83 18.88 -1.24
C MET A 122 16.53 19.01 -2.01
N GLY A 123 16.50 19.78 -3.10
CA GLY A 123 15.31 19.94 -3.92
C GLY A 123 14.78 18.60 -4.46
N LEU A 124 15.67 17.71 -4.90
CA LEU A 124 15.30 16.39 -5.40
C LEU A 124 14.81 15.48 -4.27
N LEU A 125 15.48 15.47 -3.11
CA LEU A 125 15.05 14.64 -1.97
C LEU A 125 13.66 15.06 -1.46
N ILE A 126 13.39 16.37 -1.40
CA ILE A 126 12.08 16.92 -1.03
C ILE A 126 11.00 16.50 -2.03
N VAL A 127 11.27 16.63 -3.34
CA VAL A 127 10.31 16.26 -4.37
C VAL A 127 10.05 14.75 -4.38
N LEU A 128 11.10 13.93 -4.33
CA LEU A 128 10.97 12.47 -4.32
C LEU A 128 10.23 11.99 -3.06
N TRP A 129 10.62 12.46 -1.88
CA TRP A 129 9.95 12.05 -0.66
C TRP A 129 8.52 12.62 -0.56
N GLY A 130 8.27 13.80 -1.15
CA GLY A 130 6.93 14.36 -1.33
C GLY A 130 6.06 13.50 -2.25
N LEU A 131 6.56 13.06 -3.41
CA LEU A 131 5.86 12.15 -4.32
C LEU A 131 5.56 10.80 -3.65
N ASN A 132 6.49 10.30 -2.85
CA ASN A 132 6.28 9.12 -2.02
C ASN A 132 5.08 9.30 -1.06
N GLY A 133 4.94 10.49 -0.47
CA GLY A 133 3.77 10.86 0.34
C GLY A 133 2.45 10.81 -0.42
N VAL A 134 2.41 11.35 -1.65
CA VAL A 134 1.22 11.29 -2.52
C VAL A 134 0.82 9.85 -2.77
N PHE A 135 1.74 9.01 -3.25
CA PHE A 135 1.42 7.64 -3.63
C PHE A 135 0.96 6.77 -2.46
N GLN A 136 1.48 6.99 -1.26
CA GLN A 136 1.06 6.21 -0.09
C GLN A 136 -0.22 6.72 0.58
N SER A 137 -0.76 7.87 0.18
CA SER A 137 -1.85 8.56 0.88
C SER A 137 -3.15 7.76 1.00
N VAL A 138 -3.50 7.00 -0.04
CA VAL A 138 -4.76 6.24 -0.13
C VAL A 138 -4.62 4.77 0.24
N GLY A 139 -3.42 4.30 0.61
CA GLY A 139 -3.18 2.89 0.93
C GLY A 139 -4.10 2.36 2.02
N GLY A 140 -4.38 3.18 3.04
CA GLY A 140 -5.34 2.86 4.10
C GLY A 140 -6.77 2.72 3.58
N PRO A 141 -7.44 3.83 3.16
CA PRO A 141 -8.85 3.81 2.76
C PRO A 141 -9.15 2.80 1.64
N ALA A 142 -8.24 2.64 0.68
CA ALA A 142 -8.41 1.65 -0.39
C ALA A 142 -8.34 0.19 0.14
N SER A 143 -7.44 -0.10 1.09
CA SER A 143 -7.41 -1.41 1.76
C SER A 143 -8.69 -1.67 2.56
N TYR A 144 -9.20 -0.65 3.27
CA TYR A 144 -10.50 -0.73 3.94
C TYR A 144 -11.61 -1.06 2.93
N SER A 145 -11.64 -0.39 1.78
CA SER A 145 -12.64 -0.64 0.73
C SER A 145 -12.64 -2.09 0.24
N THR A 146 -11.48 -2.64 -0.15
CA THR A 146 -11.37 -4.05 -0.57
C THR A 146 -11.85 -5.02 0.51
N ILE A 147 -11.43 -4.84 1.77
CA ILE A 147 -11.87 -5.74 2.86
C ILE A 147 -13.38 -5.66 3.06
N SER A 148 -13.93 -4.46 2.94
CA SER A 148 -15.35 -4.19 3.16
C SER A 148 -16.24 -4.78 2.08
N ARG A 149 -15.79 -4.82 0.83
CA ARG A 149 -16.49 -5.44 -0.30
C ARG A 149 -16.63 -6.96 -0.15
N TRP A 150 -15.66 -7.60 0.51
CA TRP A 150 -15.67 -9.05 0.71
C TRP A 150 -16.21 -9.50 2.06
N ALA A 151 -15.97 -8.74 3.13
CA ALA A 151 -16.24 -9.19 4.49
C ALA A 151 -17.72 -8.98 4.87
N PRO A 152 -18.39 -9.98 5.47
CA PRO A 152 -19.69 -9.76 6.08
C PRO A 152 -19.60 -8.73 7.20
N ARG A 153 -20.64 -7.91 7.36
CA ARG A 153 -20.71 -6.77 8.30
C ARG A 153 -20.42 -7.22 9.72
N THR A 154 -20.94 -8.38 10.11
CA THR A 154 -20.73 -9.00 11.43
C THR A 154 -19.26 -9.31 11.74
N LYS A 155 -18.42 -9.58 10.73
CA LYS A 155 -17.00 -9.96 10.90
C LYS A 155 -16.02 -8.90 10.38
N ARG A 156 -16.51 -7.85 9.72
CA ARG A 156 -15.70 -6.78 9.12
C ARG A 156 -14.73 -6.17 10.12
N GLY A 157 -15.19 -5.87 11.34
CA GLY A 157 -14.34 -5.31 12.40
C GLY A 157 -13.16 -6.23 12.78
N ARG A 158 -13.35 -7.55 12.79
CA ARG A 158 -12.28 -8.52 13.07
C ARG A 158 -11.20 -8.50 11.98
N TYR A 159 -11.60 -8.51 10.71
CA TYR A 159 -10.66 -8.49 9.60
C TYR A 159 -9.93 -7.15 9.48
N LEU A 160 -10.62 -6.04 9.69
CA LEU A 160 -10.00 -4.72 9.74
C LEU A 160 -9.02 -4.60 10.91
N GLY A 161 -9.36 -5.16 12.08
CA GLY A 161 -8.45 -5.23 13.23
C GLY A 161 -7.18 -6.02 12.92
N PHE A 162 -7.30 -7.17 12.24
CA PHE A 162 -6.14 -7.97 11.84
C PHE A 162 -5.33 -7.29 10.73
N TRP A 163 -5.98 -6.66 9.76
CA TRP A 163 -5.31 -5.84 8.75
C TRP A 163 -4.54 -4.69 9.40
N ASN A 164 -5.07 -4.08 10.45
CA ASN A 164 -4.38 -3.02 11.18
C ASN A 164 -3.08 -3.52 11.82
N THR A 165 -2.89 -4.82 12.08
CA THR A 165 -1.59 -5.33 12.54
C THR A 165 -0.48 -5.18 11.49
N SER A 166 -0.82 -5.13 10.20
CA SER A 166 0.15 -5.05 9.09
C SER A 166 1.06 -3.81 9.15
N HIS A 167 0.53 -2.64 9.55
CA HIS A 167 1.35 -1.43 9.64
C HIS A 167 2.34 -1.47 10.80
N ASN A 168 1.93 -2.09 11.92
CA ASN A 168 2.81 -2.29 13.07
C ASN A 168 3.94 -3.26 12.73
N ILE A 169 3.62 -4.36 12.05
CA ILE A 169 4.63 -5.32 11.57
C ILE A 169 5.59 -4.63 10.60
N GLY A 170 5.06 -3.97 9.55
CA GLY A 170 5.88 -3.27 8.56
C GLY A 170 6.77 -2.20 9.19
N GLY A 171 6.24 -1.46 10.16
CA GLY A 171 6.99 -0.44 10.88
C GLY A 171 8.07 -1.00 11.80
N ALA A 172 7.80 -2.12 12.50
CA ALA A 172 8.74 -2.76 13.40
C ALA A 172 9.93 -3.37 12.66
N ILE A 173 9.69 -4.00 11.50
CA ILE A 173 10.76 -4.64 10.71
C ILE A 173 11.50 -3.64 9.81
N ALA A 174 10.93 -2.46 9.52
CA ALA A 174 11.49 -1.49 8.56
C ALA A 174 12.96 -1.15 8.83
N GLY A 175 13.28 -0.74 10.06
CA GLY A 175 14.64 -0.37 10.42
C GLY A 175 15.62 -1.55 10.33
N GLY A 176 15.21 -2.72 10.84
CA GLY A 176 16.04 -3.92 10.81
C GLY A 176 16.31 -4.43 9.39
N VAL A 177 15.28 -4.50 8.54
CA VAL A 177 15.41 -4.92 7.14
C VAL A 177 16.26 -3.92 6.34
N ALA A 178 16.04 -2.62 6.55
CA ALA A 178 16.82 -1.59 5.89
C ALA A 178 18.30 -1.63 6.28
N LEU A 179 18.60 -1.73 7.57
CA LEU A 179 19.96 -1.79 8.09
C LEU A 179 20.67 -3.10 7.71
N TRP A 180 19.97 -4.23 7.77
CA TRP A 180 20.53 -5.51 7.35
C TRP A 180 20.85 -5.51 5.86
N GLY A 181 19.93 -5.01 5.02
CA GLY A 181 20.16 -4.87 3.59
C GLY A 181 21.32 -3.95 3.26
N ALA A 182 21.44 -2.82 3.96
CA ALA A 182 22.57 -1.91 3.83
C ALA A 182 23.90 -2.57 4.19
N ASN A 183 23.97 -3.29 5.31
CA ASN A 183 25.20 -3.96 5.76
C ASN A 183 25.65 -5.07 4.80
N VAL A 184 24.71 -5.89 4.31
CA VAL A 184 25.04 -7.06 3.49
C VAL A 184 25.38 -6.66 2.05
N PHE A 185 24.63 -5.74 1.46
CA PHE A 185 24.72 -5.45 0.02
C PHE A 185 25.41 -4.12 -0.31
N PHE A 186 25.54 -3.21 0.66
CA PHE A 186 26.05 -1.85 0.47
C PHE A 186 27.15 -1.48 1.48
N HIS A 187 27.78 -2.47 2.11
CA HIS A 187 28.88 -2.27 3.07
C HIS A 187 28.53 -1.33 4.24
N GLY A 188 27.26 -1.31 4.65
CA GLY A 188 26.76 -0.49 5.74
C GLY A 188 26.32 0.92 5.33
N ASN A 189 26.43 1.28 4.05
CA ASN A 189 26.09 2.61 3.58
C ASN A 189 24.58 2.90 3.65
N VAL A 190 24.23 4.10 4.11
CA VAL A 190 22.84 4.58 4.27
C VAL A 190 22.00 4.50 3.00
N ILE A 191 22.61 4.58 1.82
CA ILE A 191 21.94 4.41 0.52
C ILE A 191 21.25 3.05 0.43
N GLY A 192 21.87 2.01 0.96
CA GLY A 192 21.31 0.66 1.01
C GLY A 192 20.00 0.58 1.81
N MET A 193 19.81 1.47 2.78
CA MET A 193 18.57 1.56 3.57
C MET A 193 17.38 2.09 2.77
N PHE A 194 17.62 2.69 1.60
CA PHE A 194 16.59 3.12 0.65
C PHE A 194 16.41 2.11 -0.48
N ILE A 195 17.50 1.60 -1.05
CA ILE A 195 17.46 0.68 -2.20
C ILE A 195 16.89 -0.68 -1.80
N PHE A 196 17.37 -1.28 -0.71
CA PHE A 196 16.99 -2.66 -0.39
C PHE A 196 15.49 -2.80 -0.03
N PRO A 197 14.91 -1.99 0.87
CA PRO A 197 13.48 -2.07 1.17
C PRO A 197 12.58 -1.71 -0.03
N SER A 198 13.04 -0.80 -0.91
CA SER A 198 12.26 -0.43 -2.10
C SER A 198 12.21 -1.55 -3.13
N VAL A 199 13.28 -2.33 -3.31
CA VAL A 199 13.24 -3.54 -4.16
C VAL A 199 12.24 -4.56 -3.61
N ILE A 200 12.22 -4.81 -2.30
CA ILE A 200 11.22 -5.70 -1.69
C ILE A 200 9.80 -5.19 -1.94
N ALA A 201 9.56 -3.90 -1.69
CA ALA A 201 8.25 -3.29 -1.90
C ALA A 201 7.82 -3.31 -3.37
N LEU A 202 8.76 -3.15 -4.31
CA LEU A 202 8.51 -3.25 -5.75
C LEU A 202 8.08 -4.65 -6.14
N LEU A 203 8.78 -5.68 -5.66
CA LEU A 203 8.43 -7.08 -5.92
C LEU A 203 7.04 -7.43 -5.35
N ILE A 204 6.75 -6.97 -4.12
CA ILE A 204 5.43 -7.13 -3.51
C ILE A 204 4.37 -6.44 -4.37
N GLY A 205 4.57 -5.18 -4.74
CA GLY A 205 3.61 -4.42 -5.55
C GLY A 205 3.32 -5.05 -6.91
N ILE A 206 4.35 -5.56 -7.60
CA ILE A 206 4.19 -6.28 -8.88
C ILE A 206 3.41 -7.58 -8.67
N ALA A 207 3.79 -8.39 -7.69
CA ALA A 207 3.12 -9.66 -7.41
C ALA A 207 1.64 -9.43 -7.04
N THR A 208 1.36 -8.48 -6.15
CA THR A 208 0.00 -8.20 -5.68
C THR A 208 -0.87 -7.60 -6.77
N LEU A 209 -0.31 -6.91 -7.78
CA LEU A 209 -1.06 -6.39 -8.93
C LEU A 209 -1.85 -7.50 -9.64
N PHE A 210 -1.30 -8.70 -9.73
CA PHE A 210 -1.87 -9.84 -10.47
C PHE A 210 -2.62 -10.86 -9.59
N ILE A 211 -2.51 -10.78 -8.26
CA ILE A 211 -3.14 -11.73 -7.33
C ILE A 211 -4.48 -11.22 -6.82
N GLY A 212 -5.49 -12.08 -6.76
CA GLY A 212 -6.77 -11.78 -6.10
C GLY A 212 -7.67 -10.80 -6.87
N LYS A 213 -8.92 -10.72 -6.42
CA LYS A 213 -10.00 -9.89 -6.97
C LYS A 213 -10.43 -8.86 -5.93
N ASP A 214 -10.76 -7.66 -6.37
CA ASP A 214 -11.13 -6.56 -5.47
C ASP A 214 -12.56 -6.71 -4.95
N ASP A 215 -13.44 -7.30 -5.76
CA ASP A 215 -14.86 -7.46 -5.46
C ASP A 215 -15.35 -8.87 -5.83
N PRO A 216 -16.25 -9.51 -5.04
CA PRO A 216 -16.94 -10.73 -5.45
C PRO A 216 -17.60 -10.65 -6.84
N GLU A 217 -18.12 -9.49 -7.23
CA GLU A 217 -18.74 -9.25 -8.54
C GLU A 217 -17.76 -9.45 -9.71
N GLU A 218 -16.43 -9.34 -9.48
CA GLU A 218 -15.41 -9.70 -10.50
C GLU A 218 -15.36 -11.22 -10.81
N LEU A 219 -15.99 -12.05 -9.98
CA LEU A 219 -16.15 -13.49 -10.20
C LEU A 219 -17.53 -13.85 -10.76
N GLY A 220 -18.43 -12.87 -10.94
CA GLY A 220 -19.84 -13.09 -11.24
C GLY A 220 -20.61 -13.67 -10.05
N TRP A 221 -20.14 -13.38 -8.84
CA TRP A 221 -20.78 -13.75 -7.58
C TRP A 221 -21.71 -12.63 -7.10
N ASN A 222 -22.50 -12.96 -6.08
CA ASN A 222 -23.33 -12.01 -5.38
C ASN A 222 -22.44 -11.14 -4.46
N ARG A 223 -22.96 -9.98 -4.05
CA ARG A 223 -22.29 -9.15 -3.04
C ARG A 223 -22.20 -9.87 -1.71
N ALA A 224 -21.27 -9.45 -0.85
CA ALA A 224 -21.06 -10.08 0.44
C ALA A 224 -22.35 -10.12 1.28
N GLU A 225 -23.19 -9.08 1.24
CA GLU A 225 -24.46 -9.06 1.98
C GLU A 225 -25.40 -10.18 1.52
N GLU A 226 -25.55 -10.36 0.21
CA GLU A 226 -26.37 -11.43 -0.37
C GLU A 226 -25.77 -12.83 -0.12
N ILE A 227 -24.44 -12.97 -0.19
CA ILE A 227 -23.77 -14.23 0.14
C ILE A 227 -24.07 -14.64 1.57
N TRP A 228 -24.14 -13.68 2.50
CA TRP A 228 -24.29 -13.94 3.94
C TRP A 228 -25.69 -13.66 4.50
N GLU A 229 -26.68 -13.40 3.63
CA GLU A 229 -28.06 -13.08 4.01
C GLU A 229 -28.15 -11.89 4.99
N GLU A 230 -27.26 -10.91 4.85
CA GLU A 230 -27.26 -9.67 5.61
C GLU A 230 -28.08 -8.58 4.89
N PRO A 231 -28.67 -7.61 5.61
CA PRO A 231 -29.35 -6.48 4.98
C PRO A 231 -28.38 -5.64 4.15
N VAL A 232 -28.77 -5.39 2.89
CA VAL A 232 -28.01 -4.60 1.90
C VAL A 232 -27.67 -3.23 2.47
N ASP A 233 -26.41 -2.81 2.33
CA ASP A 233 -25.97 -1.50 2.78
C ASP A 233 -26.64 -0.38 1.96
N LYS A 234 -26.97 0.75 2.59
CA LYS A 234 -27.63 1.87 1.88
C LYS A 234 -26.77 2.43 0.75
N GLU A 235 -25.45 2.47 0.94
CA GLU A 235 -24.49 2.86 -0.11
C GLU A 235 -24.55 1.95 -1.34
N ASN A 236 -25.01 0.72 -1.16
CA ASN A 236 -25.09 -0.32 -2.17
C ASN A 236 -26.47 -0.40 -2.86
N ILE A 237 -27.47 0.32 -2.36
CA ILE A 237 -28.82 0.41 -2.95
C ILE A 237 -28.83 1.35 -4.16
N ASP A 238 -27.99 2.39 -4.13
CA ASP A 238 -27.97 3.48 -5.12
C ASP A 238 -26.82 3.36 -6.15
N SER A 239 -26.06 2.25 -6.13
CA SER A 239 -24.80 2.02 -6.88
C SER A 239 -24.92 1.11 -8.10
#